data_AF-A0A6A4WDC2-F1
#
_entry.id   AF-A0A6A4WDC2-F1
#
_cell.length_a   1.000
_cell.length_b   1.000
_cell.length_c   1.000
_cell.angle_alpha   90.00
_cell.angle_beta   90.00
_cell.angle_gamma   90.00
#
_symmetry.space_group_name_H-M   'P 1'
#
loop_
_entity.id
_entity.type
_entity.pdbx_description
1 polymer ?
#
loop_
_entity_poly.entity_id
_entity_poly.type
_entity_poly.pdbx_seq_one_letter_code
_entity_poly.pdbx_strand_id
1 'polypeptide(L)'
;MKAVVRLVMAQDAAVERAVCPYVDDLLVDEAVVSAEHVVEHFERFGLECKPPARAEDGARMLGLHVRRVAGELRWSRDSAVPDPPDRVTRRSVFAWCGKLVAHLPVCGWLRPAAAWVKRRANAVTRGWDDVTTDALLQSQISHVHSRLLAADPARGPVVLDRGSGNRLDRRQLDRGWSGHRDTVRWRDGGRLMAPARRCRSDPHKHGRGLI
;
A
#
# COMPACT_ATOMS: atom_id res chain seq x y z
N MET A 1 5.73 -10.38 12.86
CA MET A 1 4.80 -10.91 11.84
C MET A 1 5.43 -11.06 10.45
N LYS A 2 5.98 -10.00 9.82
CA LYS A 2 6.57 -10.08 8.46
C LYS A 2 7.60 -11.20 8.24
N ALA A 3 8.46 -11.46 9.22
CA ALA A 3 9.44 -12.55 9.15
C ALA A 3 8.79 -13.94 9.12
N VAL A 4 7.74 -14.15 9.91
CA VAL A 4 6.98 -15.41 9.97
C VAL A 4 6.28 -15.67 8.64
N VAL A 5 5.58 -14.67 8.09
CA VAL A 5 4.92 -14.76 6.78
C VAL A 5 5.93 -15.13 5.68
N ARG A 6 7.12 -14.51 5.69
CA ARG A 6 8.19 -14.84 4.74
C ARG A 6 8.70 -16.26 4.90
N LEU A 7 8.88 -16.72 6.13
CA LEU A 7 9.35 -18.09 6.41
C LEU A 7 8.34 -19.13 5.93
N VAL A 8 7.04 -18.91 6.19
CA VAL A 8 5.96 -19.78 5.73
C VAL A 8 5.92 -19.83 4.20
N MET A 9 5.98 -18.67 3.54
CA MET A 9 6.03 -18.63 2.07
C MET A 9 7.21 -19.42 1.51
N ALA A 10 8.40 -19.31 2.11
CA ALA A 10 9.60 -20.00 1.66
C ALA A 10 9.52 -21.54 1.77
N GLN A 11 8.51 -22.10 2.45
CA GLN A 11 8.29 -23.55 2.52
C GLN A 11 7.70 -24.13 1.22
N ASP A 12 7.19 -23.30 0.31
CA ASP A 12 6.66 -23.73 -0.99
C ASP A 12 7.15 -22.76 -2.08
N ALA A 13 7.95 -23.25 -3.03
CA ALA A 13 8.55 -22.43 -4.10
C ALA A 13 7.52 -21.87 -5.10
N ALA A 14 6.33 -22.45 -5.23
CA ALA A 14 5.24 -21.89 -6.02
C ALA A 14 4.56 -20.74 -5.26
N VAL A 15 4.22 -20.94 -3.99
CA VAL A 15 3.67 -19.88 -3.11
C VAL A 15 4.65 -18.72 -2.97
N GLU A 16 5.93 -19.01 -2.77
CA GLU A 16 6.98 -18.02 -2.64
C GLU A 16 7.13 -17.13 -3.88
N ARG A 17 6.93 -17.70 -5.07
CA ARG A 17 6.93 -16.94 -6.35
C ARG A 17 5.62 -16.19 -6.56
N ALA A 18 4.49 -16.79 -6.24
CA ALA A 18 3.19 -16.26 -6.58
C ALA A 18 2.68 -15.19 -5.60
N VAL A 19 3.19 -15.18 -4.37
CA VAL A 19 2.66 -14.32 -3.31
C VAL A 19 3.58 -13.12 -3.07
N CYS A 20 3.00 -11.92 -3.14
CA CYS A 20 3.65 -10.68 -2.73
C CYS A 20 3.02 -10.17 -1.41
N PRO A 21 3.74 -10.27 -0.27
CA PRO A 21 3.24 -9.80 1.02
C PRO A 21 3.43 -8.28 1.18
N TYR A 22 2.41 -7.59 1.67
CA TYR A 22 2.45 -6.15 1.97
C TYR A 22 1.67 -5.82 3.24
N VAL A 23 2.39 -5.41 4.29
CA VAL A 23 1.82 -5.20 5.64
C VAL A 23 1.06 -6.45 6.09
N ASP A 24 -0.27 -6.39 6.15
CA ASP A 24 -1.15 -7.49 6.56
C ASP A 24 -1.87 -8.16 5.38
N ASP A 25 -1.52 -7.78 4.15
CA ASP A 25 -2.18 -8.22 2.93
C ASP A 25 -1.26 -9.12 2.11
N LEU A 26 -1.81 -10.23 1.62
CA LEU A 26 -1.16 -11.06 0.61
C LEU A 26 -1.75 -10.74 -0.76
N LEU A 27 -0.90 -10.47 -1.75
CA LEU A 27 -1.29 -10.41 -3.15
C LEU A 27 -0.87 -11.72 -3.80
N VAL A 28 -1.83 -12.51 -4.25
CA VAL A 28 -1.57 -13.79 -4.93
C VAL A 28 -1.50 -13.57 -6.43
N ASP A 29 -0.78 -14.40 -7.16
CA ASP A 29 -0.89 -14.52 -8.62
C ASP A 29 -1.58 -15.84 -8.94
N GLU A 30 -2.90 -15.80 -9.18
CA GLU A 30 -3.68 -17.01 -9.49
C GLU A 30 -3.31 -17.65 -10.85
N ALA A 31 -2.40 -17.07 -11.64
CA ALA A 31 -1.80 -17.76 -12.79
C ALA A 31 -0.69 -18.75 -12.39
N VAL A 32 -0.11 -18.60 -11.19
CA VAL A 32 0.95 -19.47 -10.67
C VAL A 32 0.41 -20.43 -9.61
N VAL A 33 -0.40 -19.94 -8.67
CA VAL A 33 -0.99 -20.76 -7.60
C VAL A 33 -2.36 -20.20 -7.22
N SER A 34 -3.36 -21.06 -6.98
CA SER A 34 -4.68 -20.58 -6.56
C SER A 34 -4.60 -19.90 -5.19
N ALA A 35 -5.47 -18.92 -4.95
CA ALA A 35 -5.51 -18.27 -3.65
C ALA A 35 -5.97 -19.23 -2.54
N GLU A 36 -6.81 -20.21 -2.87
CA GLU A 36 -7.23 -21.27 -1.97
C GLU A 36 -6.04 -22.14 -1.53
N HIS A 37 -5.11 -22.49 -2.44
CA HIS A 37 -3.88 -23.20 -2.07
C HIS A 37 -2.99 -22.35 -1.15
N VAL A 38 -2.93 -21.04 -1.34
CA VAL A 38 -2.20 -20.14 -0.42
C VAL A 38 -2.84 -20.14 0.96
N VAL A 39 -4.17 -20.13 1.05
CA VAL A 39 -4.90 -20.22 2.33
C VAL A 39 -4.56 -21.55 3.03
N GLU A 40 -4.72 -22.67 2.34
CA GLU A 40 -4.40 -24.01 2.87
C GLU A 40 -2.94 -24.11 3.31
N HIS A 41 -2.01 -23.54 2.53
CA HIS A 41 -0.59 -23.51 2.86
C HIS A 41 -0.35 -22.78 4.18
N PHE A 42 -0.96 -21.60 4.36
CA PHE A 42 -0.82 -20.82 5.59
C PHE A 42 -1.49 -21.49 6.80
N GLU A 43 -2.65 -22.13 6.60
CA GLU A 43 -3.36 -22.88 7.64
C GLU A 43 -2.53 -24.05 8.19
N ARG A 44 -1.75 -24.75 7.36
CA ARG A 44 -0.82 -25.81 7.80
C ARG A 44 0.21 -25.33 8.81
N PHE A 45 0.53 -24.04 8.81
CA PHE A 45 1.44 -23.41 9.78
C PHE A 45 0.70 -22.63 10.87
N GLY A 46 -0.61 -22.85 11.02
CA GLY A 46 -1.44 -22.20 12.04
C GLY A 46 -1.77 -20.73 11.75
N LEU A 47 -1.63 -20.27 10.50
CA LEU A 47 -1.95 -18.90 10.10
C LEU A 47 -3.30 -18.85 9.41
N GLU A 48 -4.32 -18.34 10.10
CA GLU A 48 -5.64 -18.13 9.50
C GLU A 48 -5.62 -16.97 8.50
N CYS A 49 -6.25 -17.20 7.36
CA CYS A 49 -6.41 -16.24 6.29
C CYS A 49 -7.89 -15.87 6.11
N LYS A 50 -8.19 -14.59 5.84
CA LYS A 50 -9.54 -14.21 5.40
C LYS A 50 -9.87 -14.83 4.04
N PRO A 51 -11.17 -15.09 3.74
CA PRO A 51 -11.60 -15.56 2.44
C PRO A 51 -11.02 -14.67 1.34
N PRO A 52 -10.41 -15.28 0.32
CA PRO A 52 -9.65 -14.50 -0.63
C PRO A 52 -10.64 -13.74 -1.55
N ALA A 53 -10.45 -12.43 -1.72
CA ALA A 53 -11.36 -11.54 -2.48
C ALA A 53 -10.71 -11.05 -3.79
N ARG A 54 -11.41 -11.15 -4.92
CA ARG A 54 -10.89 -10.70 -6.22
C ARG A 54 -10.90 -9.19 -6.32
N ALA A 55 -9.82 -8.61 -6.84
CA ALA A 55 -9.71 -7.18 -7.09
C ALA A 55 -10.86 -6.62 -7.96
N GLU A 56 -11.38 -7.43 -8.88
CA GLU A 56 -12.43 -7.03 -9.81
C GLU A 56 -13.84 -6.94 -9.20
N ASP A 57 -14.06 -7.58 -8.06
CA ASP A 57 -15.35 -7.61 -7.36
C ASP A 57 -15.53 -6.45 -6.37
N GLY A 58 -14.65 -5.43 -6.41
CA GLY A 58 -14.73 -4.28 -5.51
C GLY A 58 -13.81 -4.37 -4.28
N ALA A 59 -12.75 -5.20 -4.32
CA ALA A 59 -11.94 -5.45 -3.12
C ALA A 59 -11.19 -4.20 -2.63
N ARG A 60 -11.12 -4.07 -1.30
CA ARG A 60 -10.20 -3.15 -0.63
C ARG A 60 -8.83 -3.81 -0.52
N MET A 61 -7.80 -3.17 -1.09
CA MET A 61 -6.44 -3.69 -1.12
C MET A 61 -5.46 -2.58 -0.78
N LEU A 62 -4.63 -2.77 0.26
CA LEU A 62 -3.57 -1.84 0.65
C LEU A 62 -4.06 -0.39 0.90
N GLY A 63 -5.28 -0.22 1.42
CA GLY A 63 -5.90 1.08 1.68
C GLY A 63 -6.52 1.75 0.45
N LEU A 64 -6.57 1.02 -0.67
CA LEU A 64 -7.21 1.43 -1.91
C LEU A 64 -8.50 0.66 -2.12
N HIS A 65 -9.44 1.31 -2.78
CA HIS A 65 -10.63 0.69 -3.33
C HIS A 65 -10.39 0.40 -4.80
N VAL A 66 -10.50 -0.86 -5.22
CA VAL A 66 -10.42 -1.27 -6.62
C VAL A 66 -11.83 -1.48 -7.15
N ARG A 67 -12.15 -0.93 -8.31
CA ARG A 67 -13.47 -1.10 -8.96
C ARG A 67 -13.36 -1.12 -10.48
N ARG A 68 -14.32 -1.76 -11.14
CA ARG A 68 -14.47 -1.66 -12.60
C ARG A 68 -15.20 -0.36 -12.96
N VAL A 69 -14.62 0.43 -13.86
CA VAL A 69 -15.18 1.67 -14.41
C VAL A 69 -15.04 1.60 -15.92
N ALA A 70 -16.16 1.62 -16.64
CA ALA A 70 -16.19 1.54 -18.11
C ALA A 70 -15.37 0.36 -18.69
N GLY A 71 -15.46 -0.82 -18.06
CA GLY A 71 -14.75 -2.03 -18.48
C GLY A 71 -13.32 -2.16 -17.95
N GLU A 72 -12.70 -1.08 -17.46
CA GLU A 72 -11.35 -1.06 -16.91
C GLU A 72 -11.34 -1.15 -15.39
N LEU A 73 -10.40 -1.89 -14.80
CA LEU A 73 -10.18 -1.82 -13.37
C LEU A 73 -9.44 -0.53 -13.02
N ARG A 74 -9.90 0.17 -11.99
CA ARG A 74 -9.29 1.41 -11.48
C ARG A 74 -9.21 1.35 -9.98
N TRP A 75 -8.12 1.86 -9.42
CA TRP A 75 -8.03 2.11 -7.98
C TRP A 75 -8.31 3.57 -7.65
N SER A 76 -8.76 3.78 -6.43
CA SER A 76 -8.81 5.08 -5.77
C SER A 76 -8.48 4.90 -4.29
N ARG A 77 -8.25 5.98 -3.57
CA ARG A 77 -8.32 5.95 -2.10
C ARG A 77 -9.67 5.43 -1.65
N ASP A 78 -9.64 4.69 -0.55
CA ASP A 78 -10.84 4.23 0.15
C ASP A 78 -11.53 5.36 0.94
N SER A 79 -10.81 6.44 1.22
CA SER A 79 -11.31 7.61 1.96
C SER A 79 -11.09 8.89 1.18
N ALA A 80 -11.94 9.88 1.44
CA ALA A 80 -11.76 11.23 0.94
C ALA A 80 -10.39 11.79 1.34
N VAL A 81 -9.87 12.71 0.52
CA VAL A 81 -8.68 13.47 0.87
C VAL A 81 -9.01 14.30 2.13
N PRO A 82 -8.28 14.15 3.24
CA PRO A 82 -8.56 14.91 4.44
C PRO A 82 -8.18 16.37 4.23
N ASP A 83 -9.05 17.27 4.69
CA ASP A 83 -8.77 18.69 4.68
C ASP A 83 -7.51 19.03 5.50
N PRO A 84 -6.80 20.12 5.14
CA PRO A 84 -5.72 20.66 5.93
C PRO A 84 -6.13 20.92 7.39
N PRO A 85 -5.17 20.86 8.34
CA PRO A 85 -5.48 21.14 9.73
C PRO A 85 -5.82 22.63 9.94
N ASP A 86 -6.97 22.93 10.55
CA ASP A 86 -7.37 24.30 10.91
C ASP A 86 -6.36 24.97 11.86
N ARG A 87 -5.91 24.21 12.86
CA ARG A 87 -4.86 24.62 13.80
C ARG A 87 -3.54 23.98 13.38
N VAL A 88 -2.64 24.80 12.83
CA VAL A 88 -1.33 24.33 12.36
C VAL A 88 -0.37 24.18 13.54
N THR A 89 -0.12 22.93 13.94
CA THR A 89 0.93 22.52 14.88
C THR A 89 1.77 21.43 14.23
N ARG A 90 2.96 21.16 14.78
CA ARG A 90 3.78 20.03 14.31
C ARG A 90 2.99 18.72 14.36
N ARG A 91 2.25 18.47 15.44
CA ARG A 91 1.41 17.27 15.60
C ARG A 91 0.34 17.20 14.52
N SER A 92 -0.42 18.27 14.28
CA SER A 92 -1.51 18.26 13.31
C SER A 92 -1.00 18.10 11.87
N VAL A 93 0.11 18.74 11.52
CA VAL A 93 0.78 18.58 10.22
C VAL A 93 1.27 17.16 10.01
N PHE A 94 1.92 16.56 11.02
CA PHE A 94 2.40 15.18 10.92
C PHE A 94 1.26 14.19 10.81
N ALA A 95 0.19 14.37 11.58
CA ALA A 95 -1.01 13.56 11.52
C ALA A 95 -1.69 13.66 10.15
N TRP A 96 -1.89 14.88 9.64
CA TRP A 96 -2.46 15.12 8.32
C TRP A 96 -1.63 14.47 7.21
N CYS A 97 -0.33 14.75 7.16
CA CYS A 97 0.58 14.11 6.20
C CYS A 97 0.59 12.59 6.32
N GLY A 98 0.47 12.06 7.55
CA GLY A 98 0.36 10.62 7.82
C GLY A 98 -0.90 10.02 7.20
N LYS A 99 -2.06 10.69 7.32
CA LYS A 99 -3.30 10.28 6.65
C LYS A 99 -3.18 10.36 5.13
N LEU A 100 -2.46 11.36 4.61
CA LEU A 100 -2.21 11.47 3.17
C LEU A 100 -1.42 10.28 2.65
N VAL A 101 -0.29 9.91 3.26
CA VAL A 101 0.57 8.86 2.67
C VAL A 101 0.25 7.46 3.15
N ALA A 102 -0.34 7.32 4.35
CA ALA A 102 -0.77 6.10 5.04
C ALA A 102 0.03 4.83 4.67
N HIS A 103 -0.63 3.67 4.65
CA HIS A 103 -0.07 2.43 4.13
C HIS A 103 -0.28 2.31 2.62
N LEU A 104 -0.66 3.39 1.95
CA LEU A 104 -0.96 3.36 0.53
C LEU A 104 0.33 2.99 -0.23
N PRO A 105 0.32 1.97 -1.07
CA PRO A 105 1.49 1.57 -1.86
C PRO A 105 1.81 2.63 -2.92
N VAL A 106 0.79 3.36 -3.35
CA VAL A 106 0.71 4.18 -4.56
C VAL A 106 0.80 5.69 -4.30
N CYS A 107 1.86 6.18 -3.66
CA CYS A 107 1.91 7.59 -3.26
C CYS A 107 2.70 8.52 -4.18
N GLY A 108 3.47 8.02 -5.15
CA GLY A 108 4.22 8.85 -6.13
C GLY A 108 4.90 10.09 -5.51
N TRP A 109 4.61 11.26 -6.09
CA TRP A 109 5.10 12.58 -5.64
C TRP A 109 4.64 12.98 -4.22
N LEU A 110 3.59 12.36 -3.67
CA LEU A 110 3.00 12.76 -2.39
C LEU A 110 3.89 12.40 -1.20
N ARG A 111 4.67 11.31 -1.26
CA ARG A 111 5.63 10.96 -0.21
C ARG A 111 6.72 12.03 -0.02
N PRO A 112 7.46 12.44 -1.06
CA PRO A 112 8.45 13.50 -0.92
C PRO A 112 7.80 14.85 -0.56
N ALA A 113 6.60 15.16 -1.07
CA ALA A 113 5.87 16.37 -0.70
C ALA A 113 5.48 16.40 0.79
N ALA A 114 4.95 15.30 1.33
CA ALA A 114 4.64 15.17 2.75
C ALA A 114 5.90 15.32 3.61
N ALA A 115 7.03 14.74 3.20
CA ALA A 115 8.30 14.90 3.90
C ALA A 115 8.79 16.36 3.88
N TRP A 116 8.61 17.07 2.78
CA TRP A 116 8.95 18.49 2.65
C TRP A 116 8.15 19.37 3.62
N VAL A 117 6.82 19.20 3.68
CA VAL A 117 5.95 19.93 4.63
C VAL A 117 6.34 19.61 6.08
N LYS A 118 6.56 18.32 6.42
CA LYS A 118 6.98 17.91 7.77
C LYS A 118 8.31 18.55 8.19
N ARG A 119 9.28 18.66 7.27
CA ARG A 119 10.57 19.32 7.54
C ARG A 119 10.38 20.79 7.88
N ARG A 120 9.50 21.51 7.16
CA ARG A 120 9.21 22.92 7.49
C ARG A 120 8.54 23.05 8.85
N ALA A 121 7.54 22.20 9.14
CA ALA A 121 6.88 22.19 10.45
C ALA A 121 7.87 21.99 11.60
N ASN A 122 8.84 21.09 11.46
CA ASN A 122 9.91 20.91 12.44
C ASN A 122 10.79 22.17 12.61
N ALA A 123 11.08 22.89 11.52
CA ALA A 123 11.94 24.07 11.55
C ALA A 123 11.29 25.29 12.22
N VAL A 124 9.95 25.41 12.18
CA VAL A 124 9.23 26.61 12.64
C VAL A 124 8.49 26.43 13.97
N THR A 125 8.57 25.25 14.58
CA THR A 125 7.96 24.93 15.88
C THR A 125 9.03 24.43 16.83
N ARG A 126 8.84 24.54 18.15
CA ARG A 126 9.76 23.96 19.16
C ARG A 126 9.16 22.67 19.74
N GLY A 127 7.90 22.73 20.17
CA GLY A 127 7.10 21.62 20.67
C GLY A 127 6.16 21.01 19.62
N TRP A 128 5.52 19.90 20.00
CA TRP A 128 4.56 19.19 19.15
C TRP A 128 3.23 19.96 18.99
N ASP A 129 2.84 20.70 20.03
CA ASP A 129 1.52 21.34 20.15
C ASP A 129 1.58 22.87 20.01
N ASP A 130 2.77 23.40 19.75
CA ASP A 130 3.01 24.80 19.42
C ASP A 130 2.23 25.19 18.16
N VAL A 131 1.39 26.23 18.29
CA VAL A 131 0.71 26.83 17.14
C VAL A 131 1.71 27.67 16.38
N THR A 132 1.67 27.55 15.05
CA THR A 132 2.44 28.40 14.17
C THR A 132 1.56 29.08 13.12
N THR A 133 1.86 30.33 12.85
CA THR A 133 1.26 31.15 11.79
C THR A 133 2.23 31.34 10.61
N ASP A 134 3.26 30.48 10.50
CA ASP A 134 4.25 30.55 9.43
C ASP A 134 3.59 30.51 8.05
N ALA A 135 3.63 31.64 7.35
CA ALA A 135 2.96 31.81 6.05
C ALA A 135 3.51 30.84 5.00
N LEU A 136 4.81 30.52 5.04
CA LEU A 136 5.40 29.56 4.13
C LEU A 136 4.83 28.16 4.37
N LEU A 137 4.83 27.65 5.60
CA LEU A 137 4.24 26.35 5.93
C LEU A 137 2.78 26.25 5.49
N GLN A 138 1.98 27.28 5.72
CA GLN A 138 0.59 27.33 5.27
C GLN A 138 0.48 27.26 3.74
N SER A 139 1.30 28.02 3.02
CA SER A 139 1.37 27.96 1.55
C SER A 139 1.76 26.57 1.04
N GLN A 140 2.73 25.92 1.68
CA GLN A 140 3.16 24.56 1.34
C GLN A 140 2.03 23.53 1.54
N ILE A 141 1.31 23.61 2.66
CA ILE A 141 0.15 22.76 2.97
C ILE A 141 -0.93 22.96 1.88
N SER A 142 -1.31 24.20 1.60
CA SER A 142 -2.31 24.53 0.59
C SER A 142 -1.91 24.08 -0.81
N HIS A 143 -0.63 24.22 -1.18
CA HIS A 143 -0.10 23.74 -2.45
C HIS A 143 -0.22 22.22 -2.58
N VAL A 144 0.22 21.48 -1.56
CA VAL A 144 0.12 20.01 -1.56
C VAL A 144 -1.33 19.57 -1.61
N HIS A 145 -2.22 20.20 -0.84
CA HIS A 145 -3.65 19.88 -0.85
C HIS A 145 -4.29 20.13 -2.21
N SER A 146 -4.09 21.31 -2.79
CA SER A 146 -4.66 21.66 -4.10
C SER A 146 -4.17 20.73 -5.21
N ARG A 147 -2.87 20.42 -5.22
CA ARG A 147 -2.30 19.47 -6.18
C ARG A 147 -2.85 18.05 -5.97
N LEU A 148 -3.07 17.64 -4.72
CA LEU A 148 -3.64 16.34 -4.39
C LEU A 148 -5.09 16.21 -4.90
N LEU A 149 -5.91 17.25 -4.72
CA LEU A 149 -7.28 17.27 -5.27
C LEU A 149 -7.26 17.21 -6.81
N ALA A 150 -6.36 17.96 -7.44
CA ALA A 150 -6.22 17.98 -8.89
C ALA A 150 -5.69 16.66 -9.46
N ALA A 151 -4.72 16.03 -8.79
CA ALA A 151 -3.94 14.90 -9.31
C ALA A 151 -3.47 13.94 -8.19
N ASP A 152 -4.42 13.22 -7.57
CA ASP A 152 -4.09 12.24 -6.54
C ASP A 152 -3.30 11.05 -7.11
N PRO A 153 -2.05 10.80 -6.66
CA PRO A 153 -1.29 9.65 -7.12
C PRO A 153 -1.88 8.31 -6.66
N ALA A 154 -2.77 8.31 -5.67
CA ALA A 154 -3.52 7.15 -5.23
C ALA A 154 -4.82 6.90 -6.03
N ARG A 155 -4.86 7.36 -7.28
CA ARG A 155 -5.89 7.02 -8.28
C ARG A 155 -5.24 6.62 -9.60
N GLY A 156 -5.81 5.66 -10.31
CA GLY A 156 -5.22 5.23 -11.59
C GLY A 156 -5.80 3.93 -12.13
N PRO A 157 -5.49 3.60 -13.40
CA PRO A 157 -5.84 2.30 -13.97
C PRO A 157 -5.07 1.19 -13.26
N VAL A 158 -5.76 0.07 -13.04
CA VAL A 158 -5.15 -1.20 -12.67
C VAL A 158 -4.80 -1.92 -13.97
N VAL A 159 -3.55 -2.30 -14.13
CA VAL A 159 -3.15 -3.15 -15.25
C VAL A 159 -3.10 -4.57 -14.75
N LEU A 160 -4.05 -5.37 -15.21
CA LEU A 160 -4.03 -6.82 -15.10
C LEU A 160 -3.01 -7.32 -16.12
N ASP A 161 -1.78 -7.63 -15.70
CA ASP A 161 -0.88 -8.35 -16.60
C ASP A 161 -1.33 -9.81 -16.66
N ARG A 162 -2.09 -10.15 -17.69
CA ARG A 162 -2.45 -11.53 -18.02
C ARG A 162 -1.37 -12.08 -18.95
N GLY A 163 -0.27 -12.53 -18.36
CA GLY A 163 0.73 -13.32 -19.05
C GLY A 163 1.68 -12.51 -19.92
N SER A 164 2.86 -12.23 -19.36
CA SER A 164 4.10 -12.41 -20.10
C SER A 164 5.07 -13.16 -19.18
N GLY A 165 5.61 -14.28 -19.65
CA GLY A 165 6.32 -15.29 -18.84
C GLY A 165 7.67 -14.86 -18.27
N ASN A 166 7.76 -13.71 -17.59
CA ASN A 166 8.97 -13.23 -16.95
C ASN A 166 8.82 -13.13 -15.42
N ARG A 167 9.27 -14.22 -14.79
CA ARG A 167 10.05 -14.30 -13.54
C ARG A 167 10.13 -12.98 -12.74
N LEU A 168 9.45 -12.95 -11.58
CA LEU A 168 9.66 -11.96 -10.53
C LEU A 168 11.13 -12.04 -10.03
N ASP A 169 12.03 -11.20 -10.55
CA ASP A 169 13.43 -11.16 -10.12
C ASP A 169 13.56 -10.46 -8.75
N ARG A 170 13.98 -11.26 -7.77
CA ARG A 170 14.12 -10.92 -6.35
C ARG A 170 15.30 -10.01 -6.02
N ARG A 171 16.28 -9.78 -6.91
CA ARG A 171 17.52 -9.06 -6.54
C ARG A 171 17.40 -7.52 -6.50
N GLN A 172 16.28 -6.95 -6.96
CA GLN A 172 16.05 -5.50 -7.01
C GLN A 172 15.33 -4.90 -5.79
N LEU A 173 14.95 -5.71 -4.79
CA LEU A 173 14.14 -5.24 -3.66
C LEU A 173 14.95 -4.73 -2.45
N ASP A 174 16.23 -5.10 -2.33
CA ASP A 174 17.06 -4.79 -1.14
C ASP A 174 18.07 -3.64 -1.34
N ARG A 175 18.29 -3.16 -2.57
CA ARG A 175 19.19 -2.02 -2.85
C ARG A 175 18.38 -0.85 -3.39
N GLY A 176 18.55 0.33 -2.77
CA GLY A 176 17.85 1.55 -3.14
C GLY A 176 17.83 1.83 -4.65
N TRP A 177 16.64 1.64 -5.22
CA TRP A 177 16.01 2.38 -6.31
C TRP A 177 16.98 3.25 -7.17
N SER A 178 17.51 2.69 -8.26
CA SER A 178 18.07 3.46 -9.39
C SER A 178 17.99 2.66 -10.71
N GLY A 179 17.74 3.38 -11.82
CA GLY A 179 18.26 3.07 -13.16
C GLY A 179 17.70 1.91 -14.00
N HIS A 180 16.82 2.28 -14.95
CA HIS A 180 16.72 1.81 -16.36
C HIS A 180 16.18 0.42 -16.76
N ARG A 181 15.11 0.49 -17.59
CA ARG A 181 14.63 -0.39 -18.69
C ARG A 181 14.70 -1.91 -18.45
N ASP A 182 13.66 -2.50 -17.87
CA ASP A 182 12.55 -3.13 -18.60
C ASP A 182 11.56 -3.78 -17.60
N THR A 183 10.33 -3.29 -17.70
CA THR A 183 9.04 -3.66 -17.07
C THR A 183 8.99 -4.57 -15.83
N VAL A 184 9.15 -3.96 -14.64
CA VAL A 184 8.20 -4.05 -13.50
C VAL A 184 8.09 -2.65 -12.88
N ARG A 185 6.94 -1.97 -12.99
CA ARG A 185 6.84 -0.52 -12.64
C ARG A 185 6.29 -0.24 -11.23
N TRP A 186 7.19 0.26 -10.38
CA TRP A 186 6.92 1.33 -9.40
C TRP A 186 8.10 2.32 -9.41
N ARG A 187 7.91 3.46 -10.08
CA ARG A 187 8.57 4.80 -10.03
C ARG A 187 7.75 5.64 -11.05
N ASP A 188 6.83 6.46 -10.55
CA ASP A 188 5.94 7.38 -11.30
C ASP A 188 4.98 6.79 -12.36
N GLY A 189 4.11 5.84 -11.96
CA GLY A 189 3.04 5.31 -12.83
C GLY A 189 2.71 3.85 -12.54
N GLY A 190 2.46 3.52 -11.27
CA GLY A 190 2.45 2.14 -10.82
C GLY A 190 1.25 1.34 -11.30
N ARG A 191 1.41 0.02 -11.30
CA ARG A 191 0.40 -0.99 -11.64
C ARG A 191 0.27 -1.96 -10.45
N LEU A 192 -0.93 -2.45 -10.17
CA LEU A 192 -1.23 -3.51 -9.20
C LEU A 192 -1.54 -4.73 -10.05
N MET A 193 -0.81 -5.81 -9.85
CA MET A 193 -1.10 -7.09 -10.47
C MET A 193 -2.46 -7.60 -9.96
N ALA A 194 -3.25 -8.19 -10.85
CA ALA A 194 -4.25 -9.18 -10.42
C ALA A 194 -4.14 -10.39 -11.36
N PRO A 195 -4.43 -11.60 -10.83
CA PRO A 195 -5.50 -11.90 -9.88
C PRO A 195 -4.96 -12.07 -8.46
N ALA A 196 -5.07 -11.01 -7.64
CA ALA A 196 -4.58 -11.01 -6.28
C ALA A 196 -5.73 -10.95 -5.28
N ARG A 197 -5.72 -11.90 -4.35
CA ARG A 197 -6.71 -12.00 -3.30
C ARG A 197 -6.12 -11.80 -1.90
N ARG A 198 -6.76 -10.93 -1.12
CA ARG A 198 -6.26 -10.46 0.18
C ARG A 198 -6.62 -11.40 1.32
N CYS A 199 -5.61 -12.01 1.93
CA CYS A 199 -5.71 -12.71 3.20
C CYS A 199 -5.16 -11.82 4.34
N ARG A 200 -5.92 -11.59 5.44
CA ARG A 200 -5.34 -11.02 6.69
C ARG A 200 -4.91 -12.16 7.59
N SER A 201 -3.70 -12.08 8.15
CA SER A 201 -3.31 -12.86 9.33
C SER A 201 -3.94 -12.26 10.58
N ASP A 202 -4.68 -13.05 11.36
CA ASP A 202 -5.27 -12.62 12.63
C ASP A 202 -4.49 -13.23 13.82
N PRO A 203 -3.74 -12.44 14.61
CA PRO A 203 -2.94 -12.97 15.72
C PRO A 203 -3.74 -13.23 17.01
N HIS A 204 -5.06 -13.03 17.03
CA HIS A 204 -5.84 -13.00 18.28
C HIS A 204 -6.83 -14.16 18.51
N LYS A 205 -6.79 -15.24 17.72
CA LYS A 205 -7.51 -16.48 18.05
C LYS A 205 -6.58 -17.55 18.61
N HIS A 206 -6.00 -17.27 19.77
CA HIS A 206 -5.55 -18.35 20.65
C HIS A 206 -6.57 -18.50 21.76
N GLY A 207 -7.41 -19.51 21.63
CA GLY A 207 -8.42 -19.83 22.63
C GLY A 207 -9.43 -20.88 22.19
N ARG A 208 -9.00 -22.13 22.10
CA ARG A 208 -9.60 -23.33 22.74
C ARG A 208 -9.48 -24.59 21.87
N GLY A 209 -8.82 -25.59 22.46
CA GLY A 209 -9.21 -26.99 22.37
C GLY A 209 -8.38 -27.84 21.41
N LEU A 210 -7.45 -28.65 21.94
CA LEU A 210 -7.70 -30.08 22.17
C LEU A 210 -6.43 -30.77 22.73
N ILE A 211 -6.62 -31.35 23.93
CA ILE A 211 -5.89 -32.43 24.64
C ILE A 211 -4.41 -32.17 24.97
#